data_AF-A0AAV8GCV4-F1
#
_entry.id   AF-A0AAV8GCV4-F1
#
_cell.length_a   1.000
_cell.length_b   1.000
_cell.length_c   1.000
_cell.angle_alpha   90.00
_cell.angle_beta   90.00
_cell.angle_gamma   90.00
#
_symmetry.space_group_name_H-M   'P 1'
#
loop_
_entity.id
_entity.type
_entity.pdbx_description
1 polymer ?
#
loop_
_entity_poly.entity_id
_entity_poly.type
_entity_poly.pdbx_seq_one_letter_code
_entity_poly.pdbx_strand_id
1 'polypeptide(L)'
;MQIISDKWRNLWSYNEVRVLVLASLALQIGLIFLAPLRKRSTNQFLALTLWIFYLTADYVATLAIGNVLSKQNEVTVQCGGSGTNPCELTALWAPFLLLHLGGPDTITSYSIEDNELWWRHLLGLVVQVSSAAFVFLQSPPNHELWITTILMFIPGLIKFIERTLALRSGSKDNLKDKIISELGPRNDFKVDYAFTSSDISEDERELILEGYYWFGIFKRLLVDVTFSPNQLMQSQNRFSKVRTREAHKLAAIELSFLYDTLHTKAVQIHCIIGCVVRCFSLISIIAALVTFHHLDKHTYAPADIIITYILFGAGLSLEVIAAVILLFSD
;
A
#
# COMPACT_ATOMS: atom_id res chain seq x y z
N MET A 1 -13.74 36.75 -20.48
CA MET A 1 -14.18 36.88 -19.08
C MET A 1 -13.35 35.90 -18.26
N GLN A 2 -12.43 36.38 -17.43
CA GLN A 2 -11.61 35.51 -16.59
C GLN A 2 -12.46 35.07 -15.39
N ILE A 3 -12.70 33.75 -15.27
CA ILE A 3 -13.61 33.15 -14.27
C ILE A 3 -12.96 33.09 -12.88
N ILE A 4 -11.62 33.14 -12.82
CA ILE A 4 -10.83 33.02 -11.58
C ILE A 4 -10.09 34.34 -11.32
N SER A 5 -10.24 34.88 -10.11
CA SER A 5 -9.55 36.11 -9.68
C SER A 5 -8.03 35.94 -9.64
N ASP A 6 -7.30 36.97 -10.05
CA ASP A 6 -5.82 37.00 -10.05
C ASP A 6 -5.21 36.68 -8.68
N LYS A 7 -5.89 37.04 -7.59
CA LYS A 7 -5.45 36.73 -6.21
C LYS A 7 -5.42 35.22 -5.95
N TRP A 8 -6.43 34.49 -6.39
CA TRP A 8 -6.51 33.04 -6.24
C TRP A 8 -5.49 32.33 -7.12
N ARG A 9 -5.26 32.83 -8.34
CA ARG A 9 -4.24 32.29 -9.25
C ARG A 9 -2.84 32.43 -8.65
N ASN A 10 -2.51 33.58 -8.07
CA ASN A 10 -1.21 33.83 -7.46
C ASN A 10 -1.00 33.05 -6.16
N LEU A 11 -2.06 32.87 -5.36
CA LEU A 11 -2.01 32.01 -4.16
C LEU A 11 -1.82 30.54 -4.53
N TRP A 12 -2.51 30.06 -5.57
CA TRP A 12 -2.38 28.70 -6.07
C TRP A 12 -0.97 28.47 -6.62
N SER A 13 -0.48 29.30 -7.54
CA SER A 13 0.83 29.10 -8.17
C SER A 13 1.98 29.00 -7.15
N TYR A 14 1.90 29.81 -6.08
CA TYR A 14 2.89 29.81 -5.01
C TYR A 14 2.82 28.55 -4.12
N ASN A 15 1.63 28.05 -3.78
CA ASN A 15 1.44 26.95 -2.82
C ASN A 15 1.02 25.62 -3.44
N GLU A 16 0.92 25.53 -4.77
CA GLU A 16 0.36 24.38 -5.49
C GLU A 16 0.94 23.04 -5.04
N VAL A 17 2.28 22.91 -5.02
CA VAL A 17 2.93 21.67 -4.63
C VAL A 17 2.68 21.34 -3.16
N ARG A 18 2.71 22.34 -2.27
CA ARG A 18 2.40 22.16 -0.83
C ARG A 18 0.99 21.60 -0.64
N VAL A 19 0.01 22.17 -1.35
CA VAL A 19 -1.38 21.75 -1.29
C VAL A 19 -1.54 20.32 -1.82
N LEU A 20 -0.90 19.99 -2.95
CA LEU A 20 -0.99 18.65 -3.54
C LEU A 20 -0.34 17.58 -2.64
N VAL A 21 0.81 17.88 -2.03
CA VAL A 21 1.51 16.96 -1.12
C VAL A 21 0.68 16.69 0.14
N LEU A 22 0.12 17.74 0.75
CA LEU A 22 -0.76 17.60 1.92
C LEU A 22 -2.08 16.92 1.57
N ALA A 23 -2.66 17.20 0.41
CA ALA A 23 -3.87 16.54 -0.07
C ALA A 23 -3.62 15.04 -0.32
N SER A 24 -2.48 14.70 -0.95
CA SER A 24 -2.03 13.32 -1.12
C SER A 24 -1.94 12.61 0.23
N LEU A 25 -1.29 13.24 1.21
CA LEU A 25 -1.18 12.68 2.56
C LEU A 25 -2.55 12.48 3.23
N ALA A 26 -3.44 13.47 3.14
CA ALA A 26 -4.77 13.39 3.73
C ALA A 26 -5.61 12.25 3.14
N LEU A 27 -5.53 12.03 1.83
CA LEU A 27 -6.19 10.91 1.15
C LEU A 27 -5.65 9.57 1.65
N GLN A 28 -4.33 9.43 1.80
CA GLN A 28 -3.71 8.21 2.34
C GLN A 28 -4.17 7.93 3.77
N ILE A 29 -4.14 8.93 4.65
CA ILE A 29 -4.62 8.81 6.02
C ILE A 29 -6.10 8.38 6.04
N GLY A 30 -6.93 9.00 5.19
CA GLY A 30 -8.34 8.62 5.05
C GLY A 30 -8.52 7.16 4.63
N LEU A 31 -7.76 6.68 3.65
CA LEU A 31 -7.80 5.28 3.22
C LEU A 31 -7.42 4.31 4.34
N ILE A 32 -6.45 4.66 5.19
CA ILE A 32 -6.01 3.82 6.31
C ILE A 32 -7.13 3.61 7.32
N PHE A 33 -7.86 4.67 7.67
CA PHE A 33 -8.94 4.59 8.65
C PHE A 33 -10.25 4.04 8.06
N LEU A 34 -10.57 4.37 6.80
CA LEU A 34 -11.85 4.00 6.19
C LEU A 34 -11.82 2.59 5.59
N ALA A 35 -10.70 2.11 5.06
CA ALA A 35 -10.63 0.81 4.39
C ALA A 35 -10.97 -0.38 5.31
N PRO A 36 -10.48 -0.47 6.56
CA PRO A 36 -10.84 -1.56 7.46
C PRO A 36 -12.33 -1.64 7.77
N LEU A 37 -13.03 -0.49 7.75
CA LEU A 37 -14.47 -0.43 7.99
C LEU A 37 -15.27 -1.10 6.86
N ARG A 38 -14.71 -1.20 5.65
CA ARG A 38 -15.34 -1.88 4.51
C ARG A 38 -15.64 -3.35 4.80
N LYS A 39 -14.77 -4.06 5.53
CA LYS A 39 -15.01 -5.46 5.92
C LYS A 39 -16.22 -5.63 6.83
N ARG A 40 -16.59 -4.59 7.59
CA ARG A 40 -17.59 -4.66 8.67
C ARG A 40 -18.89 -3.93 8.37
N SER A 41 -18.97 -3.19 7.26
CA SER A 41 -20.07 -2.27 6.97
C SER A 41 -20.59 -2.45 5.55
N THR A 42 -21.91 -2.48 5.42
CA THR A 42 -22.63 -2.47 4.13
C THR A 42 -23.05 -1.06 3.71
N ASN A 43 -22.59 -0.02 4.42
CA ASN A 43 -22.97 1.37 4.15
C ASN A 43 -22.45 1.85 2.79
N GLN A 44 -23.38 2.17 1.88
CA GLN A 44 -23.06 2.65 0.54
C GLN A 44 -22.31 3.99 0.53
N PHE A 45 -22.56 4.88 1.49
CA PHE A 45 -21.83 6.15 1.59
C PHE A 45 -20.36 5.93 1.96
N LEU A 46 -20.07 4.96 2.84
CA LEU A 46 -18.71 4.57 3.18
C LEU A 46 -18.01 4.00 1.93
N ALA A 47 -18.68 3.11 1.19
CA ALA A 47 -18.14 2.52 -0.02
C ALA A 47 -17.85 3.59 -1.09
N LEU A 48 -18.78 4.51 -1.33
CA LEU A 48 -18.60 5.61 -2.27
C LEU A 48 -17.46 6.56 -1.84
N THR A 49 -17.37 6.89 -0.56
CA THR A 49 -16.28 7.73 -0.04
C THR A 49 -14.92 7.05 -0.23
N LEU A 50 -14.83 5.76 0.13
CA LEU A 50 -13.60 4.99 -0.04
C LEU A 50 -13.20 4.88 -1.51
N TRP A 51 -14.18 4.67 -2.40
CA TRP A 51 -13.94 4.63 -3.84
C TRP A 51 -13.37 5.93 -4.39
N ILE A 52 -13.94 7.08 -3.99
CA ILE A 52 -13.42 8.41 -4.37
C ILE A 52 -12.00 8.60 -3.87
N PHE A 53 -11.74 8.27 -2.60
CA PHE A 53 -10.42 8.41 -2.00
C PHE A 53 -9.40 7.53 -2.73
N TYR A 54 -9.76 6.28 -3.00
CA TYR A 54 -8.91 5.30 -3.66
C TYR A 54 -8.51 5.77 -5.07
N LEU A 55 -9.50 6.18 -5.87
CA LEU A 55 -9.22 6.68 -7.22
C LEU A 55 -8.38 7.96 -7.18
N THR A 56 -8.70 8.89 -6.29
CA THR A 56 -8.08 10.22 -6.27
C THR A 56 -6.65 10.19 -5.73
N ALA A 57 -6.34 9.28 -4.81
CA ALA A 57 -5.04 9.22 -4.12
C ALA A 57 -3.85 9.14 -5.08
N ASP A 58 -3.91 8.22 -6.06
CA ASP A 58 -2.82 8.01 -7.01
C ASP A 58 -2.70 9.15 -8.02
N TYR A 59 -3.84 9.72 -8.45
CA TYR A 59 -3.84 10.89 -9.33
C TYR A 59 -3.21 12.10 -8.66
N VAL A 60 -3.59 12.42 -7.43
CA VAL A 60 -3.04 13.59 -6.70
C VAL A 60 -1.54 13.43 -6.46
N ALA A 61 -1.08 12.23 -6.08
CA ALA A 61 0.35 11.99 -5.89
C ALA A 61 1.14 12.09 -7.21
N THR A 62 0.62 11.53 -8.30
CA THR A 62 1.23 11.63 -9.64
C THR A 62 1.29 13.07 -10.13
N LEU A 63 0.21 13.84 -9.96
CA LEU A 63 0.16 15.25 -10.30
C LEU A 63 1.16 16.06 -9.48
N ALA A 64 1.28 15.77 -8.18
CA ALA A 64 2.27 16.40 -7.32
C ALA A 64 3.70 16.15 -7.83
N ILE A 65 4.07 14.91 -8.17
CA ILE A 65 5.39 14.58 -8.72
C ILE A 65 5.63 15.33 -10.04
N GLY A 66 4.64 15.35 -10.93
CA GLY A 66 4.73 16.08 -12.21
C GLY A 66 4.95 17.59 -12.03
N ASN A 67 4.26 18.20 -11.07
CA ASN A 67 4.41 19.63 -10.76
C ASN A 67 5.74 19.95 -10.06
N VAL A 68 6.25 19.05 -9.22
CA VAL A 68 7.60 19.16 -8.65
C VAL A 68 8.63 19.17 -9.79
N LEU A 69 8.50 18.23 -10.71
CA LEU A 69 9.38 18.10 -11.87
C LEU A 69 9.34 19.34 -12.78
N SER A 70 8.15 19.84 -13.11
CA SER A 70 8.02 21.02 -13.98
C SER A 70 8.68 22.26 -13.36
N LYS A 71 8.46 22.49 -12.05
CA LYS A 71 9.06 23.63 -11.32
C LYS A 71 10.59 23.55 -11.27
N GLN A 72 11.16 22.35 -11.11
CA GLN A 72 12.61 22.18 -11.12
C GLN A 72 13.22 22.46 -12.49
N ASN A 73 12.55 22.02 -13.55
CA ASN A 73 13.04 22.24 -14.91
C ASN A 73 13.03 23.74 -15.27
N GLU A 74 11.99 24.48 -14.89
CA GLU A 74 11.92 25.94 -15.08
C GLU A 74 13.07 26.68 -14.36
N VAL A 75 13.37 26.30 -13.12
CA VAL A 75 14.45 26.90 -12.32
C VAL A 75 15.83 26.57 -12.89
N THR A 76 16.04 25.34 -13.35
CA THR A 76 17.32 24.91 -13.96
C THR A 76 17.60 25.68 -15.25
N VAL A 77 16.57 26.01 -16.03
CA VAL A 77 16.70 26.77 -17.29
C VAL A 77 16.94 28.27 -17.02
N GLN A 78 16.34 28.83 -15.97
CA GLN A 78 16.50 30.27 -15.64
C GLN A 78 17.78 30.58 -14.85
N CYS A 79 18.29 29.65 -14.05
CA CYS A 79 19.46 29.86 -13.21
C CYS A 79 20.62 28.99 -13.70
N GLY A 80 21.49 29.57 -14.54
CA GLY A 80 22.81 29.02 -14.84
C GLY A 80 23.70 29.01 -13.59
N GLY A 81 23.52 27.99 -12.75
CA GLY A 81 24.44 27.53 -11.70
C GLY A 81 25.11 28.60 -10.84
N SER A 82 24.40 29.19 -9.87
CA SER A 82 24.95 29.60 -8.56
C SER A 82 23.88 30.34 -7.75
N GLY A 83 23.32 29.66 -6.74
CA GLY A 83 22.37 30.22 -5.79
C GLY A 83 21.63 29.10 -5.08
N THR A 84 21.67 29.07 -3.74
CA THR A 84 20.87 28.16 -2.91
C THR A 84 19.40 28.46 -3.14
N ASN A 85 18.69 27.51 -3.74
CA ASN A 85 17.37 27.77 -4.31
C ASN A 85 16.27 27.25 -3.37
N PRO A 86 15.14 27.99 -3.21
CA PRO A 86 13.99 27.52 -2.42
C PRO A 86 13.35 26.23 -2.96
N CYS A 87 13.74 25.77 -4.16
CA CYS A 87 13.26 24.53 -4.78
C CYS A 87 13.96 23.25 -4.28
N GLU A 88 15.04 23.36 -3.50
CA GLU A 88 15.80 22.20 -3.02
C GLU A 88 14.97 21.29 -2.09
N LEU A 89 14.23 21.88 -1.16
CA LEU A 89 13.42 21.11 -0.21
C LEU A 89 12.19 20.47 -0.87
N THR A 90 11.72 21.02 -1.99
CA THR A 90 10.61 20.45 -2.76
C THR A 90 11.02 19.14 -3.44
N ALA A 91 12.30 18.97 -3.78
CA ALA A 91 12.83 17.72 -4.34
C ALA A 91 12.67 16.54 -3.36
N LEU A 92 12.84 16.82 -2.06
CA LEU A 92 12.72 15.83 -0.99
C LEU A 92 11.29 15.26 -0.90
N TRP A 93 10.27 15.97 -1.37
CA TRP A 93 8.88 15.50 -1.36
C TRP A 93 8.58 14.43 -2.39
N ALA A 94 9.39 14.29 -3.46
CA ALA A 94 9.19 13.25 -4.46
C ALA A 94 9.28 11.81 -3.88
N PRO A 95 10.28 11.46 -3.06
CA PRO A 95 10.28 10.20 -2.31
C PRO A 95 9.06 9.99 -1.41
N PHE A 96 8.55 11.03 -0.74
CA PHE A 96 7.35 10.92 0.08
C PHE A 96 6.10 10.66 -0.77
N LEU A 97 5.99 11.31 -1.93
CA LEU A 97 4.92 11.04 -2.88
C LEU A 97 5.02 9.63 -3.46
N LEU A 98 6.24 9.11 -3.68
CA LEU A 98 6.45 7.71 -4.06
C LEU A 98 5.99 6.75 -2.95
N LEU A 99 6.27 7.08 -1.68
CA LEU A 99 5.75 6.36 -0.51
C LEU A 99 4.21 6.37 -0.49
N HIS A 100 3.58 7.51 -0.79
CA HIS A 100 2.12 7.62 -0.90
C HIS A 100 1.56 6.78 -2.04
N LEU A 101 2.21 6.77 -3.21
CA LEU A 101 1.80 5.92 -4.34
C LEU A 101 1.91 4.41 -4.03
N GLY A 102 2.82 4.06 -3.11
CA GLY A 102 2.85 2.73 -2.51
C GLY A 102 1.55 2.34 -1.83
N GLY A 103 0.69 3.29 -1.44
CA GLY A 103 -0.62 3.06 -0.85
C GLY A 103 -0.55 2.42 0.54
N PRO A 104 -1.66 2.44 1.29
CA PRO A 104 -1.69 1.86 2.62
C PRO A 104 -1.81 0.33 2.55
N ASP A 105 -1.52 -0.33 3.65
CA ASP A 105 -1.54 -1.79 3.71
C ASP A 105 -2.98 -2.35 3.79
N THR A 106 -3.91 -1.52 4.23
CA THR A 106 -5.33 -1.83 4.45
C THR A 106 -6.14 -1.94 3.16
N ILE A 107 -5.67 -1.33 2.06
CA ILE A 107 -6.31 -1.41 0.75
C ILE A 107 -5.26 -1.32 -0.37
N THR A 108 -5.18 -2.36 -1.18
CA THR A 108 -4.34 -2.45 -2.38
C THR A 108 -5.17 -2.31 -3.65
N SER A 109 -6.35 -2.93 -3.66
CA SER A 109 -7.31 -2.85 -4.75
C SER A 109 -8.70 -2.54 -4.23
N TYR A 110 -9.46 -1.72 -4.97
CA TYR A 110 -10.86 -1.51 -4.64
C TYR A 110 -11.73 -2.63 -5.21
N SER A 111 -11.47 -3.05 -6.44
CA SER A 111 -12.15 -4.17 -7.10
C SER A 111 -11.16 -5.24 -7.58
N ILE A 112 -11.67 -6.43 -7.93
CA ILE A 112 -10.81 -7.55 -8.37
C ILE A 112 -10.19 -7.21 -9.74
N GLU A 113 -10.87 -6.43 -10.56
CA GLU A 113 -10.38 -6.00 -11.87
C GLU A 113 -9.10 -5.16 -11.77
N ASP A 114 -8.90 -4.42 -10.68
CA ASP A 114 -7.67 -3.66 -10.45
C ASP A 114 -6.45 -4.60 -10.30
N ASN A 115 -6.64 -5.80 -9.73
CA ASN A 115 -5.58 -6.80 -9.59
C ASN A 115 -5.14 -7.34 -10.96
N GLU A 116 -6.07 -7.55 -11.89
CA GLU A 116 -5.76 -8.02 -13.25
C GLU A 116 -4.93 -6.98 -14.04
N LEU A 117 -5.11 -5.71 -13.70
CA LEU A 117 -4.39 -4.59 -14.32
C LEU A 117 -3.04 -4.30 -13.63
N TRP A 118 -2.46 -5.25 -12.89
CA TRP A 118 -1.16 -5.07 -12.21
C TRP A 118 -0.03 -4.64 -13.16
N TRP A 119 -0.06 -5.03 -14.44
CA TRP A 119 0.92 -4.59 -15.44
C TRP A 119 0.88 -3.06 -15.68
N ARG A 120 -0.31 -2.45 -15.62
CA ARG A 120 -0.47 -1.00 -15.73
C ARG A 120 0.14 -0.29 -14.52
N HIS A 121 -0.05 -0.87 -13.34
CA HIS A 121 0.55 -0.37 -12.10
C HIS A 121 2.08 -0.51 -12.12
N LEU A 122 2.61 -1.60 -12.68
CA LEU A 122 4.06 -1.77 -12.90
C LEU A 122 4.61 -0.71 -13.85
N LEU A 123 3.93 -0.44 -14.98
CA LEU A 123 4.34 0.65 -15.87
C LEU A 123 4.31 2.00 -15.15
N GLY A 124 3.26 2.25 -14.36
CA GLY A 124 3.15 3.42 -13.49
C GLY A 124 4.33 3.53 -12.53
N LEU A 125 4.72 2.43 -11.88
CA LEU A 125 5.91 2.36 -11.02
C LEU A 125 7.15 2.86 -11.76
N VAL A 126 7.44 2.29 -12.93
CA VAL A 126 8.64 2.64 -13.71
C VAL A 126 8.66 4.13 -14.04
N VAL A 127 7.53 4.68 -14.50
CA VAL A 127 7.43 6.11 -14.83
C VAL A 127 7.62 6.98 -13.59
N GLN A 128 6.90 6.70 -12.50
CA GLN A 128 6.95 7.54 -11.30
C GLN A 128 8.30 7.46 -10.57
N VAL A 129 8.90 6.28 -10.48
CA VAL A 129 10.26 6.08 -9.93
C VAL A 129 11.27 6.83 -10.79
N SER A 130 11.15 6.77 -12.12
CA SER A 130 12.04 7.51 -13.03
C SER A 130 11.87 9.03 -12.88
N SER A 131 10.63 9.53 -12.78
CA SER A 131 10.36 10.94 -12.55
C SER A 131 10.92 11.42 -11.21
N ALA A 132 10.72 10.67 -10.13
CA ALA A 132 11.25 11.01 -8.82
C ALA A 132 12.78 10.95 -8.77
N ALA A 133 13.40 9.96 -9.43
CA ALA A 133 14.84 9.87 -9.54
C ALA A 133 15.42 11.03 -10.37
N PHE A 134 14.75 11.43 -11.43
CA PHE A 134 15.17 12.56 -12.26
C PHE A 134 15.08 13.89 -11.51
N VAL A 135 13.98 14.11 -10.76
CA VAL A 135 13.83 15.25 -9.82
C VAL A 135 14.98 15.31 -8.82
N PHE A 136 15.40 14.15 -8.33
CA PHE A 136 16.52 14.05 -7.40
C PHE A 136 17.86 14.39 -8.06
N LEU A 137 18.15 13.83 -9.24
CA LEU A 137 19.40 14.03 -9.97
C LEU A 137 19.62 15.48 -10.44
N GLN A 138 18.53 16.24 -10.64
CA GLN A 138 18.62 17.67 -10.98
C GLN A 138 18.87 18.58 -9.77
N SER A 139 18.68 18.09 -8.53
CA SER A 139 18.84 18.90 -7.33
C SER A 139 20.32 19.24 -7.08
N PRO A 140 20.67 20.49 -6.72
CA PRO A 140 22.05 20.87 -6.44
C PRO A 140 22.64 20.03 -5.29
N PRO A 141 23.98 19.81 -5.29
CA PRO A 141 24.61 18.90 -4.35
C PRO A 141 24.68 19.51 -2.94
N ASN A 142 23.63 19.31 -2.14
CA ASN A 142 23.69 19.41 -0.69
C ASN A 142 23.77 17.99 -0.11
N HIS A 143 24.91 17.65 0.48
CA HIS A 143 25.24 16.31 0.92
C HIS A 143 24.21 15.73 1.91
N GLU A 144 23.73 16.53 2.87
CA GLU A 144 22.76 16.08 3.88
C GLU A 144 21.35 15.92 3.31
N LEU A 145 20.94 16.81 2.41
CA LEU A 145 19.65 16.70 1.72
C LEU A 145 19.64 15.51 0.76
N TRP A 146 20.77 15.22 0.11
CA TRP A 146 20.94 14.05 -0.74
C TRP A 146 20.83 12.74 0.03
N ILE A 147 21.52 12.64 1.17
CA ILE A 147 21.40 11.47 2.05
C ILE A 147 19.96 11.29 2.51
N THR A 148 19.31 12.37 2.98
CA THR A 148 17.91 12.34 3.41
C THR A 148 16.99 11.83 2.29
N THR A 149 17.20 12.32 1.07
CA THR A 149 16.40 11.96 -0.10
C THR A 149 16.57 10.50 -0.48
N ILE A 150 17.81 9.98 -0.51
CA ILE A 150 18.10 8.57 -0.81
C ILE A 150 17.48 7.66 0.27
N LEU A 151 17.67 8.02 1.55
CA LEU A 151 17.11 7.26 2.67
C LEU A 151 15.57 7.23 2.65
N MET A 152 14.91 8.27 2.13
CA MET A 152 13.44 8.26 1.92
C MET A 152 13.01 7.61 0.62
N PHE A 153 13.85 7.60 -0.41
CA PHE A 153 13.54 7.00 -1.70
C PHE A 153 13.41 5.48 -1.58
N ILE A 154 14.28 4.85 -0.78
CA ILE A 154 14.29 3.42 -0.54
C ILE A 154 12.93 2.89 0.00
N PRO A 155 12.38 3.39 1.13
CA PRO A 155 11.08 2.94 1.63
C PRO A 155 9.94 3.27 0.66
N GLY A 156 10.01 4.39 -0.06
CA GLY A 156 9.05 4.72 -1.11
C GLY A 156 9.02 3.68 -2.23
N LEU A 157 10.19 3.28 -2.73
CA LEU A 157 10.33 2.24 -3.74
C LEU A 157 9.83 0.88 -3.24
N ILE A 158 10.22 0.50 -2.02
CA ILE A 158 9.79 -0.74 -1.38
C ILE A 158 8.26 -0.82 -1.32
N LYS A 159 7.60 0.21 -0.78
CA LYS A 159 6.14 0.24 -0.64
C LYS A 159 5.40 0.15 -1.96
N PHE A 160 5.93 0.77 -3.01
CA PHE A 160 5.37 0.66 -4.35
C PHE A 160 5.55 -0.77 -4.90
N ILE A 161 6.73 -1.37 -4.76
CA ILE A 161 6.98 -2.75 -5.17
C ILE A 161 6.03 -3.70 -4.42
N GLU A 162 5.87 -3.55 -3.09
CA GLU A 162 4.93 -4.33 -2.28
C GLU A 162 3.50 -4.25 -2.84
N ARG A 163 3.03 -3.04 -3.19
CA ARG A 163 1.70 -2.85 -3.79
C ARG A 163 1.57 -3.59 -5.11
N THR A 164 2.55 -3.47 -6.00
CA THR A 164 2.53 -4.17 -7.30
C THR A 164 2.55 -5.69 -7.14
N LEU A 165 3.33 -6.20 -6.18
CA LEU A 165 3.36 -7.64 -5.85
C LEU A 165 2.05 -8.13 -5.23
N ALA A 166 1.39 -7.29 -4.43
CA ALA A 166 0.07 -7.55 -3.88
C ALA A 166 -1.01 -7.65 -4.97
N LEU A 167 -1.07 -6.66 -5.88
CA LEU A 167 -1.96 -6.70 -7.05
C LEU A 167 -1.71 -7.94 -7.91
N ARG A 168 -0.44 -8.23 -8.22
CA ARG A 168 -0.06 -9.43 -8.98
C ARG A 168 -0.53 -10.70 -8.27
N SER A 169 -0.32 -10.80 -6.95
CA SER A 169 -0.70 -11.99 -6.18
C SER A 169 -2.22 -12.19 -6.10
N GLY A 170 -2.99 -11.11 -6.12
CA GLY A 170 -4.45 -11.12 -6.13
C GLY A 170 -5.10 -11.30 -7.50
N SER A 171 -4.32 -11.34 -8.60
CA SER A 171 -4.81 -11.64 -9.95
C SER A 171 -5.11 -13.13 -10.11
N LYS A 172 -6.19 -13.43 -10.85
CA LYS A 172 -6.66 -14.79 -11.10
C LYS A 172 -5.59 -15.68 -11.70
N ASP A 173 -4.82 -15.18 -12.66
CA ASP A 173 -3.78 -15.98 -13.33
C ASP A 173 -2.68 -16.41 -12.34
N ASN A 174 -2.18 -15.47 -11.52
CA ASN A 174 -1.16 -15.80 -10.53
C ASN A 174 -1.71 -16.68 -9.40
N LEU A 175 -2.96 -16.47 -8.98
CA LEU A 175 -3.61 -17.30 -7.98
C LEU A 175 -3.79 -18.74 -8.51
N LYS A 176 -4.19 -18.87 -9.78
CA LYS A 176 -4.31 -20.15 -10.48
C LYS A 176 -2.97 -20.88 -10.58
N ASP A 177 -1.92 -20.18 -11.02
CA ASP A 177 -0.58 -20.75 -11.14
C ASP A 177 -0.05 -21.24 -9.79
N LYS A 178 -0.23 -20.46 -8.72
CA LYS A 178 0.12 -20.86 -7.35
C LYS A 178 -0.64 -22.13 -6.93
N ILE A 179 -1.96 -22.16 -7.14
CA ILE A 179 -2.79 -23.33 -6.79
C ILE A 179 -2.35 -24.59 -7.56
N ILE A 180 -2.09 -24.47 -8.86
CA ILE A 180 -1.62 -25.58 -9.70
C ILE A 180 -0.25 -26.08 -9.19
N SER A 181 0.64 -25.16 -8.82
CA SER A 181 1.95 -25.52 -8.26
C SER A 181 1.85 -26.22 -6.89
N GLU A 182 0.90 -25.82 -6.04
CA GLU A 182 0.64 -26.42 -4.73
C GLU A 182 0.05 -27.84 -4.84
N LEU A 183 -0.79 -28.09 -5.86
CA LEU A 183 -1.44 -29.38 -6.10
C LEU A 183 -0.45 -30.48 -6.55
N GLY A 184 0.64 -30.10 -7.23
CA GLY A 184 1.57 -31.04 -7.85
C GLY A 184 0.92 -32.00 -8.86
N PRO A 185 1.68 -32.97 -9.41
CA PRO A 185 1.17 -33.88 -10.46
C PRO A 185 0.09 -34.88 -10.00
N ARG A 186 -0.18 -34.98 -8.69
CA ARG A 186 -1.09 -35.98 -8.11
C ARG A 186 -2.47 -35.41 -7.72
N ASN A 187 -2.70 -34.10 -7.86
CA ASN A 187 -3.91 -33.41 -7.39
C ASN A 187 -4.24 -33.63 -5.90
N ASP A 188 -3.26 -34.04 -5.10
CA ASP A 188 -3.41 -34.18 -3.65
C ASP A 188 -2.93 -32.89 -3.00
N PHE A 189 -3.87 -32.18 -2.38
CA PHE A 189 -3.53 -31.04 -1.53
C PHE A 189 -2.81 -31.57 -0.30
N LYS A 190 -1.47 -31.50 -0.29
CA LYS A 190 -0.64 -31.83 0.86
C LYS A 190 -0.74 -30.72 1.90
N VAL A 191 -1.85 -30.68 2.64
CA VAL A 191 -1.86 -29.98 3.92
C VAL A 191 -1.85 -31.05 4.99
N ASP A 192 -0.74 -31.12 5.71
CA ASP A 192 -0.38 -32.15 6.71
C ASP A 192 -1.23 -32.10 7.99
N TYR A 193 -2.30 -31.30 7.99
CA TYR A 193 -3.25 -31.20 9.09
C TYR A 193 -4.42 -32.14 8.81
N ALA A 194 -4.21 -33.43 9.11
CA ALA A 194 -5.32 -34.36 9.28
C ALA A 194 -6.10 -33.95 10.53
N PHE A 195 -7.14 -33.13 10.36
CA PHE A 195 -8.11 -32.85 11.41
C PHE A 195 -8.87 -34.15 11.73
N THR A 196 -8.36 -34.91 12.70
CA THR A 196 -9.06 -36.07 13.27
C THR A 196 -10.29 -35.58 14.01
N SER A 197 -11.41 -35.61 13.29
CA SER A 197 -12.75 -35.33 13.80
C SER A 197 -13.06 -36.16 15.05
N SER A 198 -13.07 -35.52 16.23
CA SER A 198 -13.87 -36.05 17.35
C SER A 198 -14.34 -35.01 18.37
N ASP A 199 -13.77 -33.80 18.42
CA ASP A 199 -14.28 -32.77 19.34
C ASP A 199 -14.59 -31.44 18.63
N ILE A 200 -15.74 -30.87 18.99
CA ILE A 200 -16.16 -29.52 18.62
C ILE A 200 -15.28 -28.59 19.44
N SER A 201 -14.21 -28.06 18.86
CA SER A 201 -13.32 -27.18 19.59
C SER A 201 -13.97 -25.81 19.80
N GLU A 202 -14.03 -25.39 21.06
CA GLU A 202 -14.38 -24.01 21.43
C GLU A 202 -13.17 -23.06 21.34
N ASP A 203 -11.98 -23.58 21.00
CA ASP A 203 -10.76 -22.80 20.85
C ASP A 203 -10.78 -21.99 19.54
N GLU A 204 -10.69 -20.66 19.66
CA GLU A 204 -10.67 -19.74 18.52
C GLU A 204 -9.49 -20.01 17.58
N ARG A 205 -8.35 -20.48 18.08
CA ARG A 205 -7.20 -20.80 17.22
C ARG A 205 -7.46 -21.97 16.29
N GLU A 206 -8.08 -23.02 16.81
CA GLU A 206 -8.40 -24.22 16.03
C GLU A 206 -9.45 -23.91 14.95
N LEU A 207 -10.42 -23.03 15.25
CA LEU A 207 -11.35 -22.51 14.25
C LEU A 207 -10.67 -21.68 13.16
N ILE A 208 -9.64 -20.89 13.49
CA ILE A 208 -8.87 -20.12 12.49
C ILE A 208 -8.06 -21.06 11.59
N LEU A 209 -7.40 -22.06 12.17
CA LEU A 209 -6.66 -23.09 11.43
C LEU A 209 -7.60 -23.89 10.50
N GLU A 210 -8.76 -24.28 11.00
CA GLU A 210 -9.79 -24.95 10.19
C GLU A 210 -10.28 -24.01 9.07
N GLY A 211 -10.56 -22.74 9.38
CA GLY A 211 -10.95 -21.74 8.38
C GLY A 211 -9.89 -21.52 7.30
N TYR A 212 -8.61 -21.55 7.66
CA TYR A 212 -7.50 -21.46 6.70
C TYR A 212 -7.45 -22.68 5.77
N TYR A 213 -7.70 -23.88 6.31
CA TYR A 213 -7.79 -25.10 5.49
C TYR A 213 -8.93 -25.01 4.46
N TRP A 214 -10.13 -24.64 4.89
CA TRP A 214 -11.29 -24.52 4.00
C TRP A 214 -11.14 -23.37 3.01
N PHE A 215 -10.54 -22.25 3.44
CA PHE A 215 -10.15 -21.15 2.54
C PHE A 215 -9.26 -21.66 1.39
N GLY A 216 -8.35 -22.59 1.64
CA GLY A 216 -7.50 -23.22 0.61
C GLY A 216 -8.28 -23.99 -0.47
N ILE A 217 -9.47 -24.51 -0.14
CA ILE A 217 -10.39 -25.13 -1.09
C ILE A 217 -11.26 -24.06 -1.75
N PHE A 218 -11.85 -23.16 -0.96
CA PHE A 218 -12.71 -22.07 -1.42
C PHE A 218 -12.02 -21.16 -2.46
N LYS A 219 -10.74 -20.80 -2.24
CA LYS A 219 -9.96 -19.95 -3.15
C LYS A 219 -9.85 -20.51 -4.58
N ARG A 220 -10.04 -21.82 -4.77
CA ARG A 220 -10.01 -22.48 -6.09
C ARG A 220 -11.24 -22.18 -6.94
N LEU A 221 -12.38 -21.91 -6.29
CA LEU A 221 -13.61 -21.51 -6.98
C LEU A 221 -13.41 -20.20 -7.76
N LEU A 222 -12.55 -19.32 -7.28
CA LEU A 222 -12.34 -18.00 -7.87
C LEU A 222 -11.53 -18.00 -9.17
N VAL A 223 -10.78 -19.07 -9.40
CA VAL A 223 -9.87 -19.24 -10.54
C VAL A 223 -10.28 -20.38 -11.46
N ASP A 224 -11.51 -20.87 -11.31
CA ASP A 224 -12.11 -21.94 -12.11
C ASP A 224 -11.25 -23.22 -12.13
N VAL A 225 -10.58 -23.55 -11.02
CA VAL A 225 -9.84 -24.80 -10.86
C VAL A 225 -10.79 -25.90 -10.40
N THR A 226 -10.79 -27.03 -11.11
CA THR A 226 -11.69 -28.16 -10.83
C THR A 226 -11.40 -28.82 -9.48
N PHE A 227 -12.45 -29.15 -8.74
CA PHE A 227 -12.36 -29.86 -7.46
C PHE A 227 -12.13 -31.35 -7.67
N SER A 228 -11.34 -31.95 -6.79
CA SER A 228 -11.35 -33.41 -6.63
C SER A 228 -12.69 -33.85 -6.02
N PRO A 229 -13.34 -34.92 -6.51
CA PRO A 229 -14.55 -35.47 -5.91
C PRO A 229 -14.41 -35.73 -4.40
N ASN A 230 -13.22 -36.13 -3.95
CA ASN A 230 -12.93 -36.37 -2.54
C ASN A 230 -13.02 -35.09 -1.70
N GLN A 231 -12.56 -33.95 -2.22
CA GLN A 231 -12.61 -32.67 -1.51
C GLN A 231 -14.04 -32.15 -1.38
N LEU A 232 -14.85 -32.30 -2.43
CA LEU A 232 -16.28 -31.96 -2.37
C LEU A 232 -17.00 -32.82 -1.33
N MET A 233 -16.74 -34.13 -1.34
CA MET A 233 -17.36 -35.06 -0.40
C MET A 233 -16.94 -34.76 1.05
N GLN A 234 -15.67 -34.42 1.29
CA GLN A 234 -15.17 -34.02 2.62
C GLN A 234 -15.83 -32.72 3.10
N SER A 235 -15.89 -31.69 2.25
CA SER A 235 -16.57 -30.43 2.56
C SER A 235 -18.05 -30.67 2.90
N GLN A 236 -18.79 -31.38 2.05
CA GLN A 236 -20.21 -31.68 2.30
C GLN A 236 -20.42 -32.47 3.60
N ASN A 237 -19.58 -33.47 3.87
CA ASN A 237 -19.67 -34.28 5.09
C ASN A 237 -19.36 -33.46 6.36
N ARG A 238 -18.44 -32.49 6.29
CA ARG A 238 -18.16 -31.58 7.40
C ARG A 238 -19.30 -30.60 7.60
N PHE A 239 -19.65 -29.80 6.59
CA PHE A 239 -20.64 -28.73 6.70
C PHE A 239 -22.06 -29.24 6.98
N SER A 240 -22.38 -30.49 6.64
CA SER A 240 -23.66 -31.12 7.04
C SER A 240 -23.77 -31.42 8.55
N LYS A 241 -22.64 -31.48 9.27
CA LYS A 241 -22.57 -31.81 10.70
C LYS A 241 -22.25 -30.60 11.58
N VAL A 242 -21.77 -29.50 11.00
CA VAL A 242 -21.39 -28.28 11.72
C VAL A 242 -22.63 -27.50 12.16
N ARG A 243 -22.62 -26.94 13.38
CA ARG A 243 -23.72 -26.10 13.87
C ARG A 243 -23.78 -24.79 13.10
N THR A 244 -24.97 -24.22 12.92
CA THR A 244 -25.16 -22.95 12.17
C THR A 244 -24.25 -21.82 12.66
N ARG A 245 -24.07 -21.67 13.98
CA ARG A 245 -23.19 -20.64 14.55
C ARG A 245 -21.73 -20.83 14.18
N GLU A 246 -21.24 -22.06 14.21
CA GLU A 246 -19.86 -22.42 13.84
C GLU A 246 -19.67 -22.26 12.33
N ALA A 247 -20.63 -22.70 11.51
CA ALA A 247 -20.60 -22.52 10.06
C ALA A 247 -20.53 -21.04 9.66
N HIS A 248 -21.30 -20.17 10.33
CA HIS A 248 -21.25 -18.72 10.10
C HIS A 248 -19.89 -18.12 10.49
N LYS A 249 -19.30 -18.56 11.62
CA LYS A 249 -17.95 -18.13 12.02
C LYS A 249 -16.90 -18.56 11.00
N LEU A 250 -16.95 -19.81 10.58
CA LEU A 250 -16.00 -20.38 9.62
C LEU A 250 -16.08 -19.65 8.27
N ALA A 251 -17.29 -19.41 7.77
CA ALA A 251 -17.51 -18.62 6.56
C ALA A 251 -17.00 -17.17 6.71
N ALA A 252 -17.17 -16.55 7.87
CA ALA A 252 -16.63 -15.21 8.12
C ALA A 252 -15.10 -15.19 8.13
N ILE A 253 -14.45 -16.22 8.68
CA ILE A 253 -12.99 -16.38 8.65
C ILE A 253 -12.50 -16.59 7.21
N GLU A 254 -13.12 -17.50 6.46
CA GLU A 254 -12.79 -17.78 5.05
C GLU A 254 -12.93 -16.52 4.18
N LEU A 255 -14.02 -15.77 4.34
CA LEU A 255 -14.25 -14.51 3.63
C LEU A 255 -13.24 -13.42 4.03
N SER A 256 -12.79 -13.40 5.30
CA SER A 256 -11.75 -12.48 5.72
C SER A 256 -10.41 -12.80 5.05
N PHE A 257 -9.99 -14.09 5.05
CA PHE A 257 -8.77 -14.51 4.34
C PHE A 257 -8.84 -14.21 2.84
N LEU A 258 -10.03 -14.40 2.25
CA LEU A 258 -10.24 -14.05 0.87
C LEU A 258 -10.08 -12.55 0.63
N TYR A 259 -10.74 -11.72 1.44
CA TYR A 259 -10.61 -10.27 1.35
C TYR A 259 -9.15 -9.83 1.49
N ASP A 260 -8.42 -10.41 2.45
CA ASP A 260 -7.03 -10.08 2.69
C ASP A 260 -6.13 -10.45 1.50
N THR A 261 -6.41 -11.58 0.84
CA THR A 261 -5.70 -12.03 -0.36
C THR A 261 -5.99 -11.16 -1.58
N LEU A 262 -7.23 -10.70 -1.75
CA LEU A 262 -7.65 -9.99 -2.96
C LEU A 262 -7.47 -8.48 -2.85
N HIS A 263 -7.65 -7.89 -1.68
CA HIS A 263 -7.83 -6.44 -1.52
C HIS A 263 -6.78 -5.77 -0.63
N THR A 264 -5.88 -6.50 0.01
CA THR A 264 -4.90 -5.94 0.96
C THR A 264 -3.49 -6.45 0.68
N LYS A 265 -2.51 -5.88 1.38
CA LYS A 265 -1.11 -6.35 1.33
C LYS A 265 -0.81 -7.45 2.36
N ALA A 266 -1.82 -7.96 3.07
CA ALA A 266 -1.64 -8.86 4.20
C ALA A 266 -0.78 -10.09 3.84
N VAL A 267 -1.01 -10.70 2.68
CA VAL A 267 -0.26 -11.90 2.26
C VAL A 267 1.25 -11.63 2.09
N GLN A 268 1.63 -10.42 1.69
CA GLN A 268 3.03 -10.02 1.52
C GLN A 268 3.65 -9.60 2.84
N ILE A 269 2.86 -8.99 3.73
CA ILE A 269 3.34 -8.41 4.99
C ILE A 269 3.48 -9.49 6.08
N HIS A 270 2.55 -10.45 6.16
CA HIS A 270 2.57 -11.54 7.15
C HIS A 270 3.52 -12.68 6.75
N CYS A 271 4.76 -12.33 6.39
CA CYS A 271 5.84 -13.30 6.18
C CYS A 271 7.16 -12.75 6.74
N ILE A 272 8.14 -13.62 7.02
CA ILE A 272 9.43 -13.23 7.60
C ILE A 272 10.12 -12.15 6.76
N ILE A 273 10.06 -12.27 5.44
CA ILE A 273 10.64 -11.28 4.51
C ILE A 273 9.93 -9.92 4.67
N GLY A 274 8.60 -9.92 4.76
CA GLY A 274 7.80 -8.72 5.01
C GLY A 274 8.22 -8.01 6.31
N CYS A 275 8.37 -8.75 7.40
CA CYS A 275 8.86 -8.20 8.67
C CYS A 275 10.26 -7.57 8.56
N VAL A 276 11.19 -8.24 7.87
CA VAL A 276 12.55 -7.71 7.65
C VAL A 276 12.52 -6.42 6.83
N VAL A 277 11.76 -6.40 5.74
CA VAL A 277 11.60 -5.24 4.86
C VAL A 277 10.98 -4.05 5.62
N ARG A 278 10.06 -4.31 6.55
CA ARG A 278 9.45 -3.29 7.41
C ARG A 278 10.42 -2.69 8.42
N CYS A 279 11.18 -3.53 9.12
CA CYS A 279 12.23 -3.07 10.03
C CYS A 279 13.25 -2.20 9.28
N PHE A 280 13.68 -2.65 8.10
CA PHE A 280 14.59 -1.89 7.25
C PHE A 280 13.99 -0.55 6.80
N SER A 281 12.74 -0.52 6.36
CA SER A 281 12.05 0.70 5.95
C SER A 281 11.92 1.69 7.11
N LEU A 282 11.53 1.21 8.30
CA LEU A 282 11.41 2.02 9.50
C LEU A 282 12.76 2.63 9.91
N ILE A 283 13.83 1.83 9.91
CA ILE A 283 15.20 2.32 10.19
C ILE A 283 15.61 3.36 9.16
N SER A 284 15.31 3.16 7.88
CA SER A 284 15.61 4.11 6.80
C SER A 284 14.88 5.44 6.99
N ILE A 285 13.59 5.43 7.33
CA ILE A 285 12.80 6.65 7.59
C ILE A 285 13.32 7.38 8.84
N ILE A 286 13.67 6.66 9.91
CA ILE A 286 14.26 7.27 11.12
C ILE A 286 15.61 7.91 10.79
N ALA A 287 16.48 7.21 10.06
CA ALA A 287 17.78 7.74 9.65
C ALA A 287 17.62 8.99 8.77
N ALA A 288 16.64 8.99 7.85
CA ALA A 288 16.31 10.17 7.05
C ALA A 288 15.83 11.33 7.92
N LEU A 289 14.95 11.09 8.90
CA LEU A 289 14.47 12.12 9.82
C LEU A 289 15.62 12.72 10.65
N VAL A 290 16.53 11.88 11.16
CA VAL A 290 17.70 12.34 11.91
C VAL A 290 18.60 13.20 11.02
N THR A 291 18.89 12.74 9.80
CA THR A 291 19.69 13.50 8.83
C THR A 291 19.04 14.85 8.51
N PHE A 292 17.73 14.86 8.24
CA PHE A 292 16.97 16.09 8.00
C PHE A 292 16.95 17.02 9.23
N HIS A 293 16.93 16.46 10.44
CA HIS A 293 16.98 17.26 11.67
C HIS A 293 18.32 17.99 11.81
N HIS A 294 19.43 17.37 11.42
CA HIS A 294 20.76 18.01 11.42
C HIS A 294 21.02 18.97 10.26
N LEU A 295 20.23 18.89 9.18
CA LEU A 295 20.29 19.83 8.06
C LEU A 295 20.19 21.29 8.52
N ASP A 296 21.06 22.16 8.01
CA ASP A 296 20.89 23.61 8.15
C ASP A 296 19.64 24.07 7.37
N LYS A 297 18.71 24.70 8.09
CA LYS A 297 17.40 25.09 7.56
C LYS A 297 17.22 26.60 7.41
N HIS A 298 18.25 27.40 7.66
CA HIS A 298 18.14 28.87 7.64
C HIS A 298 17.73 29.44 6.27
N THR A 299 17.95 28.69 5.19
CA THR A 299 17.65 29.08 3.82
C THR A 299 16.26 28.62 3.33
N TYR A 300 15.58 27.73 4.07
CA TYR A 300 14.30 27.15 3.65
C TYR A 300 13.09 27.88 4.26
N ALA A 301 11.98 27.90 3.52
CA ALA A 301 10.77 28.52 4.02
C ALA A 301 10.21 27.72 5.23
N PRO A 302 9.72 28.40 6.28
CA PRO A 302 9.24 27.73 7.50
C PRO A 302 8.08 26.76 7.21
N ALA A 303 7.22 27.11 6.24
CA ALA A 303 6.14 26.23 5.81
C ALA A 303 6.64 24.90 5.24
N ASP A 304 7.72 24.90 4.46
CA ASP A 304 8.26 23.69 3.82
C ASP A 304 8.91 22.77 4.85
N ILE A 305 9.56 23.35 5.86
CA ILE A 305 10.12 22.62 7.00
C ILE A 305 9.00 21.92 7.78
N ILE A 306 7.93 22.65 8.10
CA ILE A 306 6.78 22.10 8.84
C ILE A 306 6.14 20.96 8.04
N ILE A 307 5.88 21.16 6.74
CA ILE A 307 5.31 20.12 5.86
C ILE A 307 6.20 18.88 5.85
N THR A 308 7.51 19.05 5.74
CA THR A 308 8.46 17.94 5.72
C THR A 308 8.41 17.13 7.03
N TYR A 309 8.34 17.80 8.19
CA TYR A 309 8.14 17.11 9.47
C TYR A 309 6.79 16.39 9.57
N ILE A 310 5.71 16.98 9.02
CA ILE A 310 4.40 16.31 8.94
C ILE A 310 4.49 15.03 8.10
N LEU A 311 5.19 15.08 6.96
CA LEU A 311 5.39 13.90 6.09
C LEU A 311 6.19 12.80 6.79
N PHE A 312 7.27 13.14 7.49
CA PHE A 312 8.03 12.19 8.30
C PHE A 312 7.18 11.58 9.41
N GLY A 313 6.47 12.42 10.17
CA GLY A 313 5.61 11.98 11.28
C GLY A 313 4.51 11.04 10.80
N ALA A 314 3.89 11.35 9.66
CA ALA A 314 2.91 10.47 9.05
C ALA A 314 3.54 9.16 8.59
N GLY A 315 4.63 9.19 7.81
CA GLY A 315 5.32 7.99 7.32
C GLY A 315 5.72 7.03 8.44
N LEU A 316 6.28 7.55 9.55
CA LEU A 316 6.59 6.78 10.75
C LEU A 316 5.34 6.20 11.41
N SER A 317 4.29 7.01 11.55
CA SER A 317 3.02 6.55 12.12
C SER A 317 2.42 5.40 11.30
N LEU A 318 2.56 5.43 9.97
CA LEU A 318 2.08 4.35 9.10
C LEU A 318 2.83 3.05 9.32
N GLU A 319 4.16 3.10 9.44
CA GLU A 319 4.95 1.89 9.73
C GLU A 319 4.66 1.33 11.13
N VAL A 320 4.48 2.20 12.12
CA VAL A 320 4.13 1.77 13.48
C VAL A 320 2.74 1.14 13.52
N ILE A 321 1.73 1.73 12.88
CA ILE A 321 0.38 1.15 12.80
C ILE A 321 0.43 -0.23 12.15
N ALA A 322 1.16 -0.39 11.05
CA ALA A 322 1.30 -1.68 10.38
C ALA A 322 2.02 -2.71 11.27
N ALA A 323 3.09 -2.31 11.98
CA ALA A 323 3.79 -3.18 12.91
C ALA A 323 2.92 -3.62 14.09
N VAL A 324 2.09 -2.71 14.63
CA VAL A 324 1.10 -3.01 15.67
C VAL A 324 0.08 -4.02 15.14
N ILE A 325 -0.48 -3.81 13.95
CA ILE A 325 -1.44 -4.75 13.34
C ILE A 325 -0.80 -6.14 13.19
N LEU A 326 0.47 -6.21 12.76
CA LEU A 326 1.20 -7.48 12.67
C LEU A 326 1.34 -8.18 14.04
N LEU A 327 1.77 -7.45 15.07
CA LEU A 327 2.03 -8.01 16.40
C LEU A 327 0.77 -8.50 17.13
N PHE A 328 -0.38 -7.89 16.86
CA PHE A 328 -1.66 -8.26 17.47
C PHE A 328 -2.53 -9.18 16.58
N SER A 329 -1.99 -9.63 15.45
CA SER A 329 -2.67 -10.57 14.56
C SER A 329 -2.31 -12.05 14.81
N ASP A 330 -1.39 -12.33 15.75
CA ASP A 330 -1.01 -13.67 16.24
C ASP A 330 -1.70 -14.00 17.59
#